data_AF-A0A520ZWY6-F1
#
_entry.id   AF-A0A520ZWY6-F1
#
_cell.length_a   1.000
_cell.length_b   1.000
_cell.length_c   1.000
_cell.angle_alpha   90.00
_cell.angle_beta   90.00
_cell.angle_gamma   90.00
#
_symmetry.space_group_name_H-M   'P 1'
#
loop_
_entity.id
_entity.type
_entity.pdbx_description
1 polymer ?
#
loop_
_entity_poly.entity_id
_entity_poly.type
_entity_poly.pdbx_seq_one_letter_code
_entity_poly.pdbx_strand_id
1 'polypeptide(L)'
;GDGKADLTACPPGWGCEQVIAHHMEVYDLDDHINPVKAAYEAGMAATMAAYKSGEPIFFYTWAPNWTIFKLKPGTDVMWINVPEIMPKESQMAGKDRMEVSGVEGAVSDPVKLGFVVSDIQIVASKKFMDANPAATKFFEVFTVPLGDINEQNTKMNEGEKGEKDIARHVDEWIAKNQSTWDGWMEEARNAAK
;
A
#
# COMPACT_ATOMS: atom_id res chain seq x y z
N GLY A 1 -8.24 -23.14 18.59
CA GLY A 1 -7.20 -22.13 18.75
C GLY A 1 -6.61 -22.21 20.13
N ASP A 2 -5.47 -21.55 20.33
CA ASP A 2 -4.75 -21.37 21.60
C ASP A 2 -5.30 -20.20 22.45
N GLY A 3 -6.31 -19.48 21.95
CA GLY A 3 -6.95 -18.35 22.62
C GLY A 3 -6.44 -16.98 22.16
N LYS A 4 -5.47 -16.94 21.24
CA LYS A 4 -4.91 -15.71 20.66
C LYS A 4 -5.53 -15.41 19.29
N ALA A 5 -5.48 -14.16 18.87
CA ALA A 5 -5.85 -13.74 17.52
C ALA A 5 -4.70 -14.01 16.54
N ASP A 6 -4.96 -14.71 15.45
CA ASP A 6 -3.95 -14.94 14.41
C ASP A 6 -3.90 -13.72 13.47
N LEU A 7 -2.76 -13.01 13.50
CA LEU A 7 -2.45 -11.91 12.59
C LEU A 7 -1.71 -12.47 11.37
N THR A 8 -2.31 -12.47 10.18
CA THR A 8 -1.56 -12.67 8.94
C THR A 8 -0.56 -11.52 8.78
N ALA A 9 0.71 -11.79 9.07
CA ALA A 9 1.76 -10.78 9.23
C ALA A 9 2.72 -10.78 8.03
N CYS A 10 3.73 -9.91 8.09
CA CYS A 10 4.78 -9.88 7.07
C CYS A 10 5.71 -11.09 7.14
N PRO A 11 6.16 -11.61 5.98
CA PRO A 11 7.13 -12.69 5.93
C PRO A 11 8.53 -12.22 6.40
N PRO A 12 9.41 -13.15 6.79
CA PRO A 12 10.75 -12.84 7.23
C PRO A 12 11.55 -11.99 6.23
N GLY A 13 12.24 -10.96 6.73
CA GLY A 13 13.11 -10.09 5.96
C GLY A 13 12.43 -8.86 5.35
N TRP A 14 11.12 -8.71 5.51
CA TRP A 14 10.40 -7.49 5.09
C TRP A 14 10.51 -6.41 6.17
N GLY A 15 10.55 -5.14 5.76
CA GLY A 15 10.60 -4.01 6.70
C GLY A 15 9.42 -3.99 7.68
N CYS A 16 8.22 -4.32 7.19
CA CYS A 16 7.02 -4.41 8.02
C CYS A 16 7.05 -5.55 9.04
N GLU A 17 7.84 -6.62 8.83
CA GLU A 17 8.05 -7.66 9.85
C GLU A 17 8.64 -7.03 11.11
N GLN A 18 9.65 -6.17 10.94
CA GLN A 18 10.34 -5.54 12.06
C GLN A 18 9.47 -4.51 12.77
N VAL A 19 8.57 -3.84 12.04
CA VAL A 19 7.62 -2.88 12.63
C VAL A 19 6.51 -3.62 13.40
N ILE A 20 5.99 -4.72 12.86
CA ILE A 20 5.03 -5.57 13.57
C ILE A 20 5.67 -6.15 14.83
N ALA A 21 6.91 -6.65 14.76
CA ALA A 21 7.62 -7.14 15.94
C ALA A 21 7.80 -6.05 17.01
N HIS A 22 8.13 -4.82 16.59
CA HIS A 22 8.17 -3.66 17.48
C HIS A 22 6.81 -3.39 18.13
N HIS A 23 5.70 -3.43 17.37
CA HIS A 23 4.35 -3.30 17.93
C HIS A 23 4.01 -4.39 18.95
N MET A 24 4.45 -5.63 18.71
CA MET A 24 4.22 -6.72 19.66
C MET A 24 4.87 -6.44 21.02
N GLU A 25 6.08 -5.90 20.99
CA GLU A 25 6.85 -5.54 22.20
C GLU A 25 6.28 -4.30 22.89
N VAL A 26 6.11 -3.17 22.19
CA VAL A 26 5.76 -1.90 22.84
C VAL A 26 4.29 -1.80 23.29
N TYR A 27 3.43 -2.70 22.79
CA TYR A 27 2.02 -2.77 23.20
C TYR A 27 1.69 -4.04 23.99
N ASP A 28 2.71 -4.82 24.41
CA ASP A 28 2.56 -6.05 25.20
C ASP A 28 1.55 -7.05 24.60
N LEU A 29 1.63 -7.31 23.29
CA LEU A 29 0.63 -8.09 22.55
C LEU A 29 0.90 -9.59 22.48
N ASP A 30 2.05 -10.05 22.98
CA ASP A 30 2.48 -11.45 22.82
C ASP A 30 1.50 -12.47 23.42
N ASP A 31 0.78 -12.10 24.49
CA ASP A 31 -0.24 -12.96 25.10
C ASP A 31 -1.59 -12.95 24.38
N HIS A 32 -1.76 -12.06 23.39
CA HIS A 32 -3.04 -11.81 22.73
C HIS A 32 -3.04 -12.11 21.23
N ILE A 33 -1.88 -11.99 20.55
CA ILE A 33 -1.78 -12.07 19.10
C ILE A 33 -0.65 -13.03 18.69
N ASN A 34 -0.94 -13.85 17.68
CA ASN A 34 0.05 -14.68 17.00
C ASN A 34 0.39 -14.09 15.62
N PRO A 35 1.61 -13.56 15.41
CA PRO A 35 2.05 -13.15 14.08
C PRO A 35 2.33 -14.36 13.18
N VAL A 36 1.47 -14.61 12.20
CA VAL A 36 1.62 -15.67 11.20
C VAL A 36 2.48 -15.15 10.04
N LYS A 37 3.76 -15.53 10.02
CA LYS A 37 4.77 -15.03 9.06
C LYS A 37 4.96 -15.91 7.83
N ALA A 38 3.87 -16.51 7.33
CA ALA A 38 3.92 -17.26 6.07
C ALA A 38 4.26 -16.33 4.90
N ALA A 39 4.58 -16.89 3.73
CA ALA A 39 4.66 -16.09 2.50
C ALA A 39 3.34 -15.32 2.32
N TYR A 40 3.42 -14.01 2.03
CA TYR A 40 2.27 -13.10 2.09
C TYR A 40 1.06 -13.62 1.29
N GLU A 41 1.28 -14.07 0.05
CA GLU A 41 0.22 -14.63 -0.81
C GLU A 41 -0.44 -15.87 -0.20
N ALA A 42 0.33 -16.75 0.45
CA ALA A 42 -0.21 -17.94 1.09
C ALA A 42 -1.00 -17.57 2.37
N GLY A 43 -0.50 -16.63 3.17
CA GLY A 43 -1.20 -16.12 4.35
C GLY A 43 -2.51 -15.41 3.98
N MET A 44 -2.48 -14.59 2.93
CA MET A 44 -3.68 -13.91 2.44
C MET A 44 -4.67 -14.89 1.79
N ALA A 45 -4.22 -15.96 1.13
CA ALA A 45 -5.13 -17.01 0.64
C ALA A 45 -5.91 -17.67 1.80
N ALA A 46 -5.25 -17.98 2.91
CA ALA A 46 -5.90 -18.50 4.11
C ALA A 46 -6.87 -17.46 4.72
N THR A 47 -6.45 -16.21 4.80
CA THR A 47 -7.29 -15.08 5.26
C THR A 47 -8.56 -14.95 4.42
N MET A 48 -8.45 -15.02 3.09
CA MET A 48 -9.60 -14.95 2.19
C MET A 48 -10.53 -16.17 2.33
N ALA A 49 -10.00 -17.35 2.65
CA ALA A 49 -10.82 -18.53 2.90
C ALA A 49 -11.62 -18.42 4.21
N ALA A 50 -10.99 -17.90 5.27
CA ALA A 50 -11.65 -17.60 6.54
C ALA A 50 -12.75 -16.55 6.35
N TYR A 51 -12.45 -15.45 5.64
CA TYR A 51 -13.43 -14.42 5.29
C TYR A 51 -14.67 -14.98 4.60
N LYS A 52 -14.47 -15.80 3.55
CA LYS A 52 -15.56 -16.43 2.80
C LYS A 52 -16.39 -17.41 3.63
N SER A 53 -15.80 -17.96 4.69
CA SER A 53 -16.47 -18.85 5.65
C SER A 53 -17.21 -18.08 6.74
N GLY A 54 -17.18 -16.74 6.72
CA GLY A 54 -17.79 -15.88 7.73
C GLY A 54 -17.01 -15.79 9.04
N GLU A 55 -15.74 -16.22 9.04
CA GLU A 55 -14.87 -16.14 10.21
C GLU A 55 -14.23 -14.74 10.33
N PRO A 56 -13.95 -14.27 11.56
CA PRO A 56 -13.17 -13.05 11.75
C PRO A 56 -11.78 -13.18 11.14
N ILE A 57 -11.31 -12.10 10.52
CA ILE A 57 -9.96 -12.03 9.93
C ILE A 57 -9.17 -10.89 10.55
N PHE A 58 -7.85 -11.09 10.70
CA PHE A 58 -6.92 -10.08 11.15
C PHE A 58 -5.61 -10.20 10.37
N PHE A 59 -5.23 -9.15 9.65
CA PHE A 59 -4.08 -9.19 8.74
C PHE A 59 -3.44 -7.82 8.59
N TYR A 60 -2.15 -7.83 8.31
CA TYR A 60 -1.41 -6.66 7.83
C TYR A 60 -1.57 -6.53 6.32
N THR A 61 -1.77 -5.30 5.83
CA THR A 61 -1.66 -4.97 4.41
C THR A 61 -1.14 -3.55 4.22
N TRP A 62 -0.93 -3.14 2.97
CA TRP A 62 -0.51 -1.80 2.57
C TRP A 62 -1.32 -1.33 1.36
N ALA A 63 -1.26 -0.04 1.04
CA ALA A 63 -1.78 0.50 -0.21
C ALA A 63 -0.64 1.16 -1.00
N PRO A 64 -0.54 0.92 -2.33
CA PRO A 64 -1.46 0.11 -3.14
C PRO A 64 -1.16 -1.40 -3.05
N ASN A 65 -2.21 -2.23 -3.00
CA ASN A 65 -2.17 -3.69 -2.96
C ASN A 65 -3.49 -4.29 -3.50
N TRP A 66 -3.42 -5.47 -4.10
CA TRP A 66 -4.59 -6.22 -4.59
C TRP A 66 -5.62 -6.53 -3.50
N THR A 67 -5.18 -6.68 -2.24
CA THR A 67 -6.08 -6.99 -1.12
C THR A 67 -7.14 -5.92 -0.90
N ILE A 68 -6.85 -4.65 -1.22
CA ILE A 68 -7.77 -3.52 -1.00
C ILE A 68 -9.06 -3.67 -1.82
N PHE A 69 -9.01 -4.33 -2.99
CA PHE A 69 -10.20 -4.61 -3.78
C PHE A 69 -10.90 -5.92 -3.45
N LYS A 70 -10.16 -6.88 -2.87
CA LYS A 70 -10.74 -8.15 -2.40
C LYS A 70 -11.39 -8.01 -1.03
N LEU A 71 -10.91 -7.08 -0.21
CA LEU A 71 -11.37 -6.76 1.13
C LEU A 71 -11.47 -5.23 1.23
N LYS A 72 -12.63 -4.67 0.91
CA LYS A 72 -12.85 -3.22 0.81
C LYS A 72 -12.91 -2.59 2.20
N PRO A 73 -12.05 -1.59 2.51
CA PRO A 73 -12.18 -0.80 3.72
C PRO A 73 -13.57 -0.16 3.86
N GLY A 74 -14.14 -0.18 5.06
CA GLY A 74 -15.48 0.37 5.33
C GLY A 74 -16.65 -0.54 4.96
N THR A 75 -16.38 -1.65 4.26
CA THR A 75 -17.40 -2.65 3.89
C THR A 75 -17.03 -4.04 4.43
N ASP A 76 -15.91 -4.58 3.96
CA ASP A 76 -15.46 -5.93 4.32
C ASP A 76 -14.51 -5.91 5.53
N VAL A 77 -13.69 -4.85 5.65
CA VAL A 77 -12.64 -4.70 6.67
C VAL A 77 -12.52 -3.24 7.14
N MET A 78 -11.82 -3.02 8.25
CA MET A 78 -11.56 -1.70 8.80
C MET A 78 -10.06 -1.52 9.12
N TRP A 79 -9.54 -0.30 8.94
CA TRP A 79 -8.22 0.08 9.47
C TRP A 79 -8.33 0.35 10.96
N ILE A 80 -7.51 -0.33 11.76
CA ILE A 80 -7.53 -0.22 13.23
C ILE A 80 -6.42 0.71 13.73
N ASN A 81 -6.68 1.33 14.87
CA ASN A 81 -5.67 2.10 15.59
C ASN A 81 -4.65 1.18 16.26
N VAL A 82 -3.40 1.63 16.33
CA VAL A 82 -2.52 1.27 17.45
C VAL A 82 -2.95 2.03 18.71
N PRO A 83 -2.71 1.51 19.93
CA PRO A 83 -3.11 2.17 21.17
C PRO A 83 -2.51 3.58 21.32
N GLU A 84 -1.23 3.72 20.98
CA GLU A 84 -0.47 4.96 21.02
C GLU A 84 0.55 4.97 19.87
N ILE A 85 0.95 6.14 19.36
CA ILE A 85 2.01 6.21 18.35
C ILE A 85 3.37 6.03 19.05
N MET A 86 3.91 4.82 18.97
CA MET A 86 5.23 4.45 19.48
C MET A 86 6.13 3.97 18.33
N PRO A 87 6.69 4.89 17.50
CA PRO A 87 7.46 4.52 16.31
C PRO A 87 8.72 3.75 16.68
N LYS A 88 9.12 2.81 15.82
CA LYS A 88 10.50 2.30 15.82
C LYS A 88 11.47 3.43 15.48
N GLU A 89 12.72 3.37 15.95
CA GLU A 89 13.75 4.38 15.67
C GLU A 89 13.86 4.71 14.17
N SER A 90 13.84 3.69 13.30
CA SER A 90 13.90 3.84 11.84
C SER A 90 12.71 4.60 11.23
N GLN A 91 11.61 4.75 11.97
CA GLN A 91 10.39 5.44 11.54
C GLN A 91 10.24 6.83 12.18
N MET A 92 11.13 7.22 13.10
CA MET A 92 11.01 8.48 13.85
C MET A 92 10.93 9.72 12.94
N ALA A 93 11.70 9.74 11.85
CA ALA A 93 11.66 10.83 10.87
C ALA A 93 10.28 11.00 10.18
N GLY A 94 9.44 9.97 10.22
CA GLY A 94 8.09 9.96 9.64
C GLY A 94 6.96 9.95 10.68
N LYS A 95 7.25 10.16 11.97
CA LYS A 95 6.27 10.03 13.06
C LYS A 95 4.98 10.82 12.80
N ASP A 96 5.10 12.06 12.33
CA ASP A 96 3.95 12.96 12.10
C ASP A 96 3.01 12.47 10.97
N ARG A 97 3.44 11.46 10.19
CA ARG A 97 2.63 10.82 9.14
C ARG A 97 2.01 9.49 9.59
N MET A 98 2.08 9.15 10.88
CA MET A 98 1.44 7.94 11.42
C MET A 98 0.00 8.18 11.89
N GLU A 99 -0.39 9.44 12.04
CA GLU A 99 -1.74 9.86 12.40
C GLU A 99 -2.34 10.62 11.21
N VAL A 100 -3.39 10.08 10.61
CA VAL A 100 -3.93 10.57 9.33
C VAL A 100 -5.44 10.72 9.40
N SER A 101 -5.96 11.81 8.84
CA SER A 101 -7.40 12.07 8.72
C SER A 101 -7.96 11.67 7.35
N GLY A 102 -9.27 11.42 7.31
CA GLY A 102 -9.98 11.15 6.04
C GLY A 102 -9.64 9.80 5.39
N VAL A 103 -9.18 8.82 6.16
CA VAL A 103 -8.91 7.46 5.66
C VAL A 103 -10.21 6.66 5.60
N GLU A 104 -10.61 6.27 4.39
CA GLU A 104 -11.80 5.44 4.19
C GLU A 104 -11.66 4.09 4.92
N GLY A 105 -12.72 3.70 5.64
CA GLY A 105 -12.74 2.46 6.43
C GLY A 105 -11.90 2.50 7.70
N ALA A 106 -11.41 3.65 8.15
CA ALA A 106 -10.76 3.75 9.45
C ALA A 106 -11.77 3.75 10.60
N VAL A 107 -11.39 3.16 11.73
CA VAL A 107 -12.24 3.11 12.94
C VAL A 107 -12.29 4.44 13.71
N SER A 108 -11.45 5.41 13.36
CA SER A 108 -11.46 6.77 13.91
C SER A 108 -10.93 7.79 12.89
N ASP A 109 -11.20 9.07 13.15
CA ASP A 109 -10.63 10.20 12.40
C ASP A 109 -10.12 11.27 13.39
N PRO A 110 -8.80 11.51 13.49
CA PRO A 110 -7.72 10.82 12.77
C PRO A 110 -7.53 9.36 13.21
N VAL A 111 -6.93 8.56 12.34
CA VAL A 111 -6.50 7.17 12.62
C VAL A 111 -5.01 7.12 12.94
N LYS A 112 -4.65 6.42 14.01
CA LYS A 112 -3.28 6.12 14.46
C LYS A 112 -2.85 4.79 13.87
N LEU A 113 -2.20 4.80 12.71
CA LEU A 113 -1.90 3.57 11.97
C LEU A 113 -0.71 2.79 12.54
N GLY A 114 0.18 3.43 13.30
CA GLY A 114 1.44 2.82 13.79
C GLY A 114 2.48 2.57 12.68
N PHE A 115 2.14 2.80 11.42
CA PHE A 115 3.05 2.79 10.28
C PHE A 115 3.16 4.20 9.70
N VAL A 116 4.35 4.54 9.19
CA VAL A 116 4.55 5.80 8.46
C VAL A 116 3.79 5.74 7.14
N VAL A 117 2.77 6.57 6.99
CA VAL A 117 2.10 6.72 5.70
C VAL A 117 3.05 7.42 4.73
N SER A 118 3.29 6.76 3.61
CA SER A 118 4.23 7.18 2.57
C SER A 118 3.54 7.31 1.23
N ASP A 119 4.07 8.19 0.40
CA ASP A 119 3.71 8.34 -1.00
C ASP A 119 4.69 7.59 -1.91
N ILE A 120 4.27 7.32 -3.15
CA ILE A 120 5.12 6.75 -4.18
C ILE A 120 5.66 7.91 -5.01
N GLN A 121 6.99 8.06 -5.01
CA GLN A 121 7.67 9.18 -5.64
C GLN A 121 8.60 8.72 -6.76
N ILE A 122 8.65 9.51 -7.83
CA ILE A 122 9.66 9.33 -8.88
C ILE A 122 10.98 9.92 -8.36
N VAL A 123 12.06 9.15 -8.47
CA VAL A 123 13.41 9.61 -8.13
C VAL A 123 14.30 9.47 -9.36
N ALA A 124 15.00 10.54 -9.71
CA ALA A 124 15.92 10.58 -10.84
C ALA A 124 17.26 11.22 -10.45
N SER A 125 18.33 10.83 -11.16
CA SER A 125 19.64 11.45 -11.00
C SER A 125 19.61 12.92 -11.41
N LYS A 126 20.26 13.80 -10.63
CA LYS A 126 20.36 15.22 -10.96
C LYS A 126 20.94 15.46 -12.36
N LYS A 127 22.00 14.76 -12.73
CA LYS A 127 22.62 14.85 -14.07
C LYS A 127 21.65 14.45 -15.19
N PHE A 128 20.78 13.47 -14.93
CA PHE A 128 19.77 13.08 -15.91
C PHE A 128 18.72 14.17 -16.08
N MET A 129 18.24 14.74 -14.97
CA MET A 129 17.23 15.81 -15.00
C MET A 129 17.76 17.06 -15.70
N ASP A 130 18.99 17.49 -15.38
CA ASP A 130 19.64 18.64 -16.02
C ASP A 130 19.78 18.48 -17.54
N ALA A 131 19.95 17.24 -18.03
CA ALA A 131 20.09 16.93 -19.45
C ALA A 131 18.75 16.65 -20.16
N ASN A 132 17.65 16.45 -19.42
CA ASN A 132 16.36 16.01 -19.95
C ASN A 132 15.21 16.83 -19.36
N PRO A 133 15.05 18.11 -19.77
CA PRO A 133 14.03 19.00 -19.21
C PRO A 133 12.60 18.49 -19.45
N ALA A 134 12.32 17.85 -20.59
CA ALA A 134 11.01 17.22 -20.84
C ALA A 134 10.69 16.10 -19.85
N ALA A 135 11.66 15.20 -19.60
CA ALA A 135 11.46 14.10 -18.65
C ALA A 135 11.30 14.63 -17.22
N THR A 136 12.10 15.63 -16.83
CA THR A 136 11.98 16.31 -15.53
C THR A 136 10.59 16.88 -15.35
N LYS A 137 10.09 17.64 -16.34
CA LYS A 137 8.75 18.21 -16.27
C LYS A 137 7.67 17.13 -16.23
N PHE A 138 7.82 16.05 -17.00
CA PHE A 138 6.90 14.91 -16.92
C PHE A 138 6.86 14.31 -15.50
N PHE A 139 8.02 14.07 -14.88
CA PHE A 139 8.10 13.53 -13.52
C PHE A 139 7.44 14.43 -12.46
N GLU A 140 7.46 15.75 -12.66
CA GLU A 140 6.82 16.70 -11.76
C GLU A 140 5.29 16.69 -11.82
N VAL A 141 4.72 16.42 -13.00
CA VAL A 141 3.27 16.53 -13.25
C VAL A 141 2.55 15.18 -13.27
N PHE A 142 3.31 14.11 -13.51
CA PHE A 142 2.78 12.76 -13.56
C PHE A 142 2.30 12.31 -12.17
N THR A 143 1.07 11.84 -12.10
CA THR A 143 0.49 11.27 -10.88
C THR A 143 -0.50 10.16 -11.24
N VAL A 144 -0.44 9.03 -10.54
CA VAL A 144 -1.38 7.93 -10.72
C VAL A 144 -2.16 7.73 -9.42
N PRO A 145 -3.51 7.77 -9.45
CA PRO A 145 -4.32 7.46 -8.29
C PRO A 145 -4.00 6.07 -7.72
N LEU A 146 -3.88 5.95 -6.40
CA LEU A 146 -3.62 4.66 -5.75
C LEU A 146 -4.70 3.61 -6.07
N GLY A 147 -5.94 4.04 -6.28
CA GLY A 147 -7.05 3.16 -6.71
C GLY A 147 -6.79 2.49 -8.05
N ASP A 148 -6.16 3.18 -9.00
CA ASP A 148 -5.83 2.62 -10.31
C ASP A 148 -4.69 1.60 -10.20
N ILE A 149 -3.72 1.84 -9.30
CA ILE A 149 -2.65 0.87 -9.00
C ILE A 149 -3.23 -0.36 -8.29
N ASN A 150 -4.20 -0.18 -7.39
CA ASN A 150 -4.93 -1.29 -6.77
C ASN A 150 -5.68 -2.14 -7.81
N GLU A 151 -6.30 -1.50 -8.80
CA GLU A 151 -6.97 -2.18 -9.93
C GLU A 151 -5.98 -3.03 -10.71
N GLN A 152 -4.85 -2.43 -11.09
CA GLN A 152 -3.81 -3.09 -11.85
C GLN A 152 -3.22 -4.28 -11.07
N ASN A 153 -2.91 -4.10 -9.78
CA ASN A 153 -2.43 -5.18 -8.91
C ASN A 153 -3.44 -6.33 -8.78
N THR A 154 -4.74 -6.02 -8.79
CA THR A 154 -5.80 -7.04 -8.73
C THR A 154 -5.83 -7.88 -10.01
N LYS A 155 -5.74 -7.26 -11.19
CA LYS A 155 -5.64 -7.99 -12.47
C LYS A 155 -4.41 -8.92 -12.47
N MET A 156 -3.27 -8.45 -11.98
CA MET A 156 -2.07 -9.29 -11.85
C MET A 156 -2.29 -10.48 -10.91
N ASN A 157 -2.92 -10.26 -9.76
CA ASN A 157 -3.25 -11.34 -8.81
C ASN A 157 -4.19 -12.37 -9.44
N GLU A 158 -5.12 -11.94 -10.28
CA GLU A 158 -6.07 -12.79 -11.02
C GLU A 158 -5.45 -13.54 -12.21
N GLY A 159 -4.18 -13.29 -12.51
CA GLY A 159 -3.40 -14.06 -13.48
C GLY A 159 -2.80 -13.23 -14.62
N GLU A 160 -3.22 -11.98 -14.78
CA GLU A 160 -2.74 -11.06 -15.83
C GLU A 160 -1.39 -10.41 -15.42
N LYS A 161 -0.38 -11.23 -15.15
CA LYS A 161 0.91 -10.82 -14.57
C LYS A 161 2.10 -10.91 -15.53
N GLY A 162 1.85 -11.24 -16.80
CA GLY A 162 2.88 -11.24 -17.83
C GLY A 162 3.23 -9.82 -18.27
N GLU A 163 4.43 -9.63 -18.82
CA GLU A 163 4.87 -8.31 -19.36
C GLU A 163 3.86 -7.74 -20.37
N LYS A 164 3.30 -8.60 -21.24
CA LYS A 164 2.28 -8.20 -22.21
C LYS A 164 0.96 -7.76 -21.56
N ASP A 165 0.59 -8.38 -20.45
CA ASP A 165 -0.61 -8.00 -19.72
C ASP A 165 -0.42 -6.64 -19.05
N ILE A 166 0.74 -6.44 -18.41
CA ILE A 166 1.08 -5.18 -17.76
C ILE A 166 1.14 -4.04 -18.79
N ALA A 167 1.77 -4.27 -19.95
CA ALA A 167 1.80 -3.29 -21.04
C ALA A 167 0.38 -2.93 -21.51
N ARG A 168 -0.48 -3.95 -21.71
CA ARG A 168 -1.89 -3.74 -22.05
C ARG A 168 -2.63 -2.94 -20.96
N HIS A 169 -2.40 -3.21 -19.67
CA HIS A 169 -3.02 -2.44 -18.58
C HIS A 169 -2.63 -0.97 -18.62
N VAL A 170 -1.37 -0.67 -18.93
CA VAL A 170 -0.88 0.71 -19.10
C VAL A 170 -1.58 1.38 -20.28
N ASP A 171 -1.65 0.72 -21.43
CA ASP A 171 -2.34 1.26 -22.62
C ASP A 171 -3.84 1.50 -22.36
N GLU A 172 -4.51 0.57 -21.69
CA GLU A 172 -5.91 0.70 -21.26
C GLU A 172 -6.11 1.90 -20.31
N TRP A 173 -5.19 2.07 -19.34
CA TRP A 173 -5.25 3.19 -18.40
C TRP A 173 -5.03 4.53 -19.12
N ILE A 174 -4.06 4.60 -20.04
CA ILE A 174 -3.80 5.80 -20.84
C ILE A 174 -5.04 6.13 -21.70
N ALA A 175 -5.61 5.16 -22.38
CA ALA A 175 -6.80 5.36 -23.22
C ALA A 175 -8.01 5.86 -22.42
N LYS A 176 -8.20 5.36 -21.18
CA LYS A 176 -9.24 5.82 -20.26
C LYS A 176 -8.98 7.23 -19.71
N ASN A 177 -7.71 7.64 -19.61
CA ASN A 177 -7.26 8.91 -19.04
C ASN A 177 -6.61 9.82 -20.10
N GLN A 178 -7.03 9.70 -21.36
CA GLN A 178 -6.33 10.30 -22.50
C GLN A 178 -6.08 11.80 -22.36
N SER A 179 -7.10 12.56 -21.91
CA SER A 179 -6.96 14.01 -21.73
C SER A 179 -5.93 14.37 -20.65
N THR A 180 -5.87 13.60 -19.56
CA THR A 180 -4.90 13.81 -18.49
C THR A 180 -3.49 13.48 -18.97
N TRP A 181 -3.34 12.33 -19.65
CA TRP A 181 -2.09 11.90 -20.24
C TRP A 181 -1.54 12.91 -21.27
N ASP A 182 -2.39 13.35 -22.18
CA ASP A 182 -2.02 14.31 -23.23
C ASP A 182 -1.58 15.66 -22.63
N GLY A 183 -2.24 16.09 -21.55
CA GLY A 183 -1.85 17.28 -20.78
C GLY A 183 -0.44 17.17 -20.21
N TRP A 184 -0.11 16.06 -19.55
CA TRP A 184 1.25 15.82 -19.04
C TRP A 184 2.29 15.79 -20.15
N MET A 185 1.97 15.16 -21.29
CA MET A 185 2.87 15.08 -22.43
C MET A 185 3.05 16.43 -23.13
N GLU A 186 2.03 17.28 -23.16
CA GLU A 186 2.13 18.65 -23.65
C GLU A 186 3.04 19.50 -22.76
N GLU A 187 2.84 19.47 -21.44
CA GLU A 187 3.71 20.16 -20.48
C GLU A 187 5.16 19.72 -20.61
N ALA A 188 5.40 18.41 -20.68
CA ALA A 188 6.73 17.85 -20.88
C ALA A 188 7.38 18.35 -22.18
N ARG A 189 6.66 18.34 -23.31
CA ARG A 189 7.18 18.83 -24.60
C ARG A 189 7.46 20.33 -24.58
N ASN A 190 6.65 21.12 -23.86
CA ASN A 190 6.86 22.56 -23.75
C ASN A 190 8.11 22.91 -22.93
N ALA A 191 8.49 22.09 -21.95
CA ALA A 191 9.71 22.30 -21.16
C ALA A 191 11.01 22.03 -21.93
N ALA A 192 10.96 21.32 -23.05
CA ALA A 192 12.14 21.07 -23.90
C ALA A 192 12.36 22.12 -25.00
N LYS A 193 11.51 23.14 -25.08
CA LYS A 193 11.65 24.29 -26.00
C LYS A 193 12.51 25.37 -25.34
#